data_AF-A0A0K8SPG5-F1
#
_entry.id   AF-A0A0K8SPG5-F1
#
_cell.length_a   1.000
_cell.length_b   1.000
_cell.length_c   1.000
_cell.angle_alpha   90.00
_cell.angle_beta   90.00
_cell.angle_gamma   90.00
#
_symmetry.space_group_name_H-M   'P 1'
#
loop_
_entity.id
_entity.type
_entity.pdbx_description
1 polymer ?
#
loop_
_entity_poly.entity_id
_entity_poly.type
_entity_poly.pdbx_seq_one_letter_code
_entity_poly.pdbx_strand_id
1 'polypeptide(L)'
;DKCITKANCKKDSKSFYIKYSFQNYDFTMESIKAKRKASGDPTWRPEPLPVINAMVQHGRVELLAHPLSQKYLQMKWNSYGKYFHITHLFIYSMFLMIVTMFPSHIMKTIPANIRNFTDENCSIPRCVAPECDPPPRDRTAVASAILIGFYVLTNAVRELFQLFQKKWAYLLDPSNFVSVCLYTAALLMVLPALFPSGNGRGCADLQLSCASVAVFLSWFNLLLNLLLKLVYNFLLNV
;
A
#
# COMPACT_ATOMS: atom_id res chain seq x y z
N ASP A 1 30.26 16.14 -13.14
CA ASP A 1 30.84 15.97 -14.50
C ASP A 1 31.95 14.94 -14.65
N LYS A 2 33.08 15.02 -13.92
CA LYS A 2 34.22 14.09 -14.11
C LYS A 2 33.90 12.59 -13.98
N CYS A 3 32.79 12.24 -13.34
CA CYS A 3 32.30 10.88 -13.18
C CYS A 3 31.45 10.36 -14.36
N ILE A 4 31.26 11.16 -15.41
CA ILE A 4 30.56 10.77 -16.64
C ILE A 4 31.58 10.71 -17.77
N THR A 5 31.70 9.54 -18.41
CA THR A 5 32.61 9.33 -19.53
C THR A 5 31.80 8.92 -20.76
N LYS A 6 31.97 9.62 -21.87
CA LYS A 6 31.31 9.30 -23.14
C LYS A 6 32.33 8.64 -24.07
N ALA A 7 31.90 7.65 -24.84
CA ALA A 7 32.73 7.04 -25.87
C ALA A 7 33.15 8.09 -26.92
N ASN A 8 34.38 7.96 -27.43
CA ASN A 8 34.91 8.85 -28.47
C ASN A 8 34.41 8.41 -29.87
N CYS A 9 33.10 8.38 -30.06
CA CYS A 9 32.47 8.03 -31.32
C CYS A 9 31.16 8.82 -31.51
N LYS A 10 30.67 8.85 -32.75
CA LYS A 10 29.38 9.50 -33.07
C LYS A 10 28.25 8.84 -32.28
N LYS A 11 27.26 9.62 -31.85
CA LYS A 11 26.09 9.14 -31.08
C LYS A 11 25.32 8.02 -31.80
N ASP A 12 25.33 8.04 -33.13
CA ASP A 12 24.60 7.06 -33.96
C ASP A 12 25.39 5.76 -34.18
N SER A 13 26.61 5.66 -33.65
CA SER A 13 27.41 4.44 -33.74
C SER A 13 26.90 3.38 -32.76
N LYS A 14 26.89 2.11 -33.20
CA LYS A 14 26.62 0.95 -32.33
C LYS A 14 27.60 0.85 -31.15
N SER A 15 28.77 1.46 -31.26
CA SER A 15 29.80 1.48 -30.21
C SER A 15 29.65 2.67 -29.25
N PHE A 16 28.62 3.50 -29.38
CA PHE A 16 28.38 4.63 -28.49
C PHE A 16 27.90 4.15 -27.12
N TYR A 17 28.62 4.55 -26.06
CA TYR A 17 28.21 4.31 -24.69
C TYR A 17 28.49 5.54 -23.82
N ILE A 18 27.73 5.64 -22.72
CA ILE A 18 27.96 6.61 -21.66
C ILE A 18 28.16 5.82 -20.36
N LYS A 19 29.33 5.97 -19.76
CA LYS A 19 29.69 5.34 -18.49
C LYS A 19 29.48 6.34 -17.35
N TYR A 20 28.76 5.89 -16.32
CA TYR A 20 28.51 6.63 -15.09
C TYR A 20 29.30 5.97 -13.96
N SER A 21 30.16 6.73 -13.27
CA SER A 21 30.93 6.27 -12.11
C SER A 21 30.28 6.76 -10.81
N PHE A 22 29.91 5.84 -9.93
CA PHE A 22 29.21 6.14 -8.68
C PHE A 22 30.10 6.05 -7.43
N GLN A 23 31.43 6.06 -7.60
CA GLN A 23 32.41 5.91 -6.50
C GLN A 23 32.21 6.90 -5.35
N ASN A 24 31.71 8.10 -5.65
CA ASN A 24 31.48 9.14 -4.65
C ASN A 24 30.08 9.10 -4.01
N TYR A 25 29.15 8.29 -4.53
CA TYR A 25 27.74 8.26 -4.07
C TYR A 25 27.50 7.20 -2.99
N ASP A 26 28.33 6.17 -2.95
CA ASP A 26 28.14 5.03 -2.06
C ASP A 26 29.47 4.54 -1.49
N PHE A 27 29.41 3.90 -0.34
CA PHE A 27 30.58 3.30 0.27
C PHE A 27 30.94 2.00 -0.45
N THR A 28 32.19 1.86 -0.87
CA THR A 28 32.71 0.58 -1.37
C THR A 28 32.76 -0.43 -0.23
N MET A 29 32.63 -1.72 -0.55
CA MET A 29 32.68 -2.80 0.45
C MET A 29 33.97 -2.76 1.28
N GLU A 30 35.07 -2.32 0.67
CA GLU A 30 36.36 -2.11 1.34
C GLU A 30 36.29 -0.99 2.38
N SER A 31 35.70 0.16 2.02
CA SER A 31 35.53 1.28 2.95
C SER A 31 34.62 0.93 4.14
N ILE A 32 33.61 0.08 3.93
CA ILE A 32 32.74 -0.43 5.00
C ILE A 32 33.52 -1.35 5.92
N LYS A 33 34.31 -2.29 5.38
CA LYS A 33 35.16 -3.20 6.17
C LYS A 33 36.20 -2.43 7.00
N ALA A 34 36.82 -1.41 6.41
CA ALA A 34 37.77 -0.55 7.10
C ALA A 34 37.10 0.21 8.26
N LYS A 35 35.91 0.79 8.05
CA LYS A 35 35.14 1.45 9.11
C LYS A 35 34.74 0.50 10.23
N ARG A 36 34.26 -0.71 9.92
CA ARG A 36 33.92 -1.73 10.93
C ARG A 36 35.11 -2.10 11.81
N LYS A 37 36.29 -2.25 11.20
CA LYS A 37 37.53 -2.52 11.93
C LYS A 37 37.94 -1.35 12.82
N ALA A 38 37.77 -0.11 12.34
CA ALA A 38 38.09 1.09 13.10
C ALA A 38 37.10 1.38 14.24
N SER A 39 35.81 1.08 14.05
CA SER A 39 34.77 1.34 15.06
C SER A 39 34.60 0.20 16.07
N GLY A 40 35.20 -0.97 15.83
CA GLY A 40 35.01 -2.16 16.66
C GLY A 40 33.61 -2.79 16.56
N ASP A 41 32.75 -2.29 15.66
CA ASP A 41 31.40 -2.79 15.44
C ASP A 41 31.33 -3.57 14.11
N PRO A 42 31.25 -4.91 14.14
CA PRO A 42 31.19 -5.74 12.94
C PRO A 42 29.84 -5.63 12.21
N THR A 43 28.79 -5.15 12.88
CA THR A 43 27.44 -5.03 12.32
C THR A 43 27.13 -3.67 11.72
N TRP A 44 28.00 -2.68 11.95
CA TRP A 44 27.81 -1.32 11.46
C TRP A 44 27.53 -1.27 9.96
N ARG A 45 26.54 -0.47 9.58
CA ARG A 45 26.18 -0.17 8.19
C ARG A 45 25.97 1.34 8.02
N PRO A 46 26.43 1.93 6.91
CA PRO A 46 26.10 3.31 6.59
C PRO A 46 24.60 3.46 6.33
N GLU A 47 24.10 4.67 6.56
CA GLU A 47 22.75 5.04 6.16
C GLU A 47 22.55 4.82 4.65
N PRO A 48 21.38 4.34 4.21
CA PRO A 48 21.10 4.19 2.79
C PRO A 48 21.15 5.54 2.05
N LEU A 49 21.83 5.55 0.89
CA LEU A 49 21.89 6.70 -0.03
C LEU A 49 22.41 8.00 0.63
N PRO A 50 23.57 7.97 1.31
CA PRO A 50 24.02 9.06 2.18
C PRO A 50 24.19 10.39 1.42
N VAL A 51 24.71 10.32 0.19
CA VAL A 51 24.93 11.51 -0.64
C VAL A 51 23.61 12.12 -1.15
N ILE A 52 22.66 11.27 -1.55
CA ILE A 52 21.35 11.74 -1.99
C ILE A 52 20.60 12.38 -0.82
N ASN A 53 20.61 11.75 0.36
CA ASN A 53 19.97 12.29 1.56
C ASN A 53 20.56 13.66 1.94
N ALA A 54 21.88 13.81 1.88
CA ALA A 54 22.54 15.10 2.12
C ALA A 54 22.12 16.16 1.08
N MET A 55 22.03 15.80 -0.20
CA MET A 55 21.58 16.74 -1.24
C MET A 55 20.14 17.22 -1.01
N VAL A 56 19.25 16.33 -0.55
CA VAL A 56 17.86 16.67 -0.18
C VAL A 56 17.83 17.57 1.05
N GLN A 57 18.56 17.22 2.11
CA GLN A 57 18.62 18.01 3.35
C GLN A 57 19.14 19.43 3.12
N HIS A 58 20.07 19.61 2.18
CA HIS A 58 20.60 20.91 1.80
C HIS A 58 19.82 21.61 0.67
N GLY A 59 18.70 21.04 0.21
CA GLY A 59 17.84 21.65 -0.81
C GLY A 59 18.52 21.83 -2.18
N ARG A 60 19.52 21.02 -2.52
CA ARG A 60 20.30 21.15 -3.77
C ARG A 60 19.64 20.42 -4.93
N VAL A 61 18.46 20.88 -5.35
CA VAL A 61 17.65 20.25 -6.40
C VAL A 61 18.39 20.14 -7.74
N GLU A 62 19.26 21.10 -8.08
CA GLU A 62 20.10 21.04 -9.29
C GLU A 62 21.07 19.85 -9.29
N LEU A 63 21.61 19.47 -8.11
CA LEU A 63 22.45 18.29 -7.97
C LEU A 63 21.65 17.00 -8.01
N LEU A 64 20.39 17.00 -7.55
CA LEU A 64 19.50 15.86 -7.71
C LEU A 64 19.10 15.65 -9.17
N ALA A 65 18.82 16.74 -9.90
CA ALA A 65 18.47 16.71 -11.31
C ALA A 65 19.65 16.32 -12.21
N HIS A 66 20.89 16.40 -11.71
CA HIS A 66 22.07 16.04 -12.46
C HIS A 66 21.99 14.57 -12.96
N PRO A 67 22.33 14.29 -14.24
CA PRO A 67 22.14 12.97 -14.85
C PRO A 67 22.85 11.82 -14.12
N LEU A 68 23.93 12.11 -13.39
CA LEU A 68 24.59 11.12 -12.53
C LEU A 68 23.71 10.68 -11.35
N SER A 69 23.06 11.62 -10.65
CA SER A 69 22.14 11.35 -9.55
C SER A 69 20.92 10.57 -10.03
N GLN A 70 20.37 10.99 -11.17
CA GLN A 70 19.23 10.31 -11.78
C GLN A 70 19.55 8.87 -12.19
N LYS A 71 20.69 8.64 -12.85
CA LYS A 71 21.13 7.28 -13.21
C LYS A 71 21.47 6.43 -12.00
N TYR A 72 22.03 7.03 -10.94
CA TYR A 72 22.28 6.32 -9.69
C TYR A 72 20.97 5.85 -9.04
N LEU A 73 19.98 6.74 -8.91
CA LEU A 73 18.67 6.42 -8.34
C LEU A 73 17.91 5.40 -9.20
N GLN A 74 17.97 5.55 -10.53
CA GLN A 74 17.39 4.57 -11.47
C GLN A 74 18.03 3.18 -11.31
N MET A 75 19.36 3.10 -11.19
CA MET A 75 20.06 1.83 -10.98
C MET A 75 19.63 1.18 -9.65
N LYS A 76 19.60 1.95 -8.56
CA LYS A 76 19.17 1.47 -7.23
C LYS A 76 17.71 1.01 -7.23
N TRP A 77 16.84 1.78 -7.88
CA TRP A 77 15.43 1.42 -8.05
C TRP A 77 15.27 0.12 -8.83
N ASN A 78 15.97 -0.03 -9.96
CA ASN A 78 15.90 -1.24 -10.78
C ASN A 78 16.49 -2.47 -10.07
N SER A 79 17.46 -2.27 -9.17
CA SER A 79 18.09 -3.37 -8.44
C SER A 79 17.22 -3.92 -7.32
N TYR A 80 16.54 -3.06 -6.55
CA TYR A 80 15.82 -3.51 -5.34
C TYR A 80 14.44 -2.87 -5.17
N GLY A 81 14.32 -1.56 -5.39
CA GLY A 81 13.09 -0.82 -5.10
C GLY A 81 11.89 -1.27 -5.92
N LYS A 82 12.10 -1.56 -7.21
CA LYS A 82 11.06 -2.03 -8.13
C LYS A 82 10.43 -3.34 -7.64
N TYR A 83 11.24 -4.32 -7.27
CA TYR A 83 10.74 -5.63 -6.84
C TYR A 83 9.95 -5.53 -5.54
N PHE A 84 10.49 -4.81 -4.54
CA PHE A 84 9.77 -4.59 -3.28
C PHE A 84 8.43 -3.89 -3.52
N HIS A 85 8.41 -2.87 -4.39
CA HIS A 85 7.20 -2.15 -4.73
C HIS A 85 6.17 -3.02 -5.47
N ILE A 86 6.60 -3.79 -6.47
CA ILE A 86 5.72 -4.69 -7.23
C ILE A 86 5.14 -5.76 -6.30
N THR A 87 5.94 -6.34 -5.39
CA THR A 87 5.44 -7.31 -4.41
C THR A 87 4.38 -6.70 -3.50
N HIS A 88 4.61 -5.49 -2.97
CA HIS A 88 3.61 -4.78 -2.17
C HIS A 88 2.32 -4.53 -2.98
N LEU A 89 2.45 -4.08 -4.23
CA LEU A 89 1.31 -3.84 -5.10
C LEU A 89 0.54 -5.13 -5.42
N PHE A 90 1.25 -6.24 -5.64
CA PHE A 90 0.67 -7.54 -5.90
C PHE A 90 -0.15 -8.05 -4.70
N ILE A 91 0.42 -8.02 -3.49
CA ILE A 91 -0.29 -8.42 -2.26
C ILE A 91 -1.53 -7.54 -2.05
N TYR A 92 -1.39 -6.23 -2.24
CA TYR A 92 -2.52 -5.30 -2.15
C TYR A 92 -3.60 -5.59 -3.21
N SER A 93 -3.20 -5.94 -4.43
CA SER A 93 -4.14 -6.30 -5.50
C SER A 93 -4.91 -7.59 -5.19
N MET A 94 -4.28 -8.59 -4.55
CA MET A 94 -4.99 -9.79 -4.09
C MET A 94 -6.05 -9.42 -3.03
N PHE A 95 -5.69 -8.58 -2.06
CA PHE A 95 -6.64 -8.04 -1.09
C PHE A 95 -7.79 -7.28 -1.78
N LEU A 96 -7.48 -6.42 -2.76
CA LEU A 96 -8.45 -5.62 -3.50
C LEU A 96 -9.48 -6.48 -4.24
N MET A 97 -9.05 -7.59 -4.85
CA MET A 97 -9.98 -8.51 -5.50
C MET A 97 -10.94 -9.14 -4.48
N ILE A 98 -10.43 -9.61 -3.35
CA ILE A 98 -11.25 -10.28 -2.33
C ILE A 98 -12.23 -9.29 -1.69
N VAL A 99 -11.78 -8.08 -1.33
CA VAL A 99 -12.64 -7.05 -0.72
C VAL A 99 -13.72 -6.55 -1.68
N THR A 100 -13.45 -6.54 -2.99
CA THR A 100 -14.44 -6.17 -4.02
C THR A 100 -15.46 -7.29 -4.27
N MET A 101 -15.05 -8.56 -4.18
CA MET A 101 -15.94 -9.70 -4.35
C MET A 101 -16.85 -9.93 -3.14
N PHE A 102 -16.36 -9.65 -1.93
CA PHE A 102 -17.07 -9.95 -0.67
C PHE A 102 -18.51 -9.37 -0.57
N PRO A 103 -18.79 -8.10 -0.95
CA PRO A 103 -20.16 -7.56 -0.93
C PRO A 103 -21.15 -8.35 -1.80
N SER A 104 -20.70 -8.94 -2.92
CA SER A 104 -21.57 -9.77 -3.76
C SER A 104 -22.02 -11.05 -3.05
N HIS A 105 -21.17 -11.60 -2.18
CA HIS A 105 -21.53 -12.74 -1.33
C HIS A 105 -22.50 -12.32 -0.22
N ILE A 106 -22.30 -11.14 0.38
CA ILE A 106 -23.27 -10.57 1.34
C ILE A 106 -24.64 -10.38 0.68
N MET A 107 -24.70 -9.84 -0.53
CA MET A 107 -25.98 -9.60 -1.20
C MET A 107 -26.73 -10.92 -1.47
N LYS A 108 -26.04 -12.00 -1.82
CA LYS A 108 -26.65 -13.33 -2.06
C LYS A 108 -27.30 -13.93 -0.82
N THR A 109 -26.84 -13.59 0.38
CA THR A 109 -27.42 -14.09 1.64
C THR A 109 -28.59 -13.25 2.15
N ILE A 110 -28.84 -12.06 1.56
CA ILE A 110 -30.01 -11.24 1.85
C ILE A 110 -31.23 -11.77 1.06
N PRO A 111 -32.35 -12.13 1.72
CA PRO A 111 -33.53 -12.69 1.05
C PRO A 111 -34.16 -11.71 0.06
N ALA A 112 -34.63 -12.24 -1.07
CA ALA A 112 -35.14 -11.48 -2.21
C ALA A 112 -36.33 -10.56 -1.88
N ASN A 113 -37.06 -10.83 -0.80
CA ASN A 113 -38.22 -10.03 -0.37
C ASN A 113 -37.84 -8.59 0.07
N ILE A 114 -36.56 -8.33 0.38
CA ILE A 114 -36.03 -6.99 0.68
C ILE A 114 -35.59 -6.25 -0.59
N ARG A 115 -35.30 -6.98 -1.69
CA ARG A 115 -34.80 -6.40 -2.95
C ARG A 115 -35.89 -5.72 -3.78
N ASN A 116 -37.16 -6.03 -3.52
CA ASN A 116 -38.32 -5.55 -4.26
C ASN A 116 -39.11 -4.45 -3.52
N PHE A 117 -38.54 -3.78 -2.51
CA PHE A 117 -39.15 -2.60 -1.89
C PHE A 117 -38.95 -1.35 -2.77
N THR A 118 -39.59 -1.38 -3.93
CA THR A 118 -40.13 -0.19 -4.59
C THR A 118 -41.62 -0.19 -4.27
N ASP A 119 -42.00 0.32 -3.10
CA ASP A 119 -43.39 0.75 -2.95
C ASP A 119 -43.56 1.85 -1.90
N GLU A 120 -44.48 2.73 -2.22
CA GLU A 120 -44.74 4.05 -1.67
C GLU A 120 -45.34 4.00 -0.25
N ASN A 121 -44.50 3.88 0.79
CA ASN A 121 -44.78 4.56 2.06
C ASN A 121 -43.53 4.52 2.94
N CYS A 122 -43.11 5.68 3.47
CA CYS A 122 -42.04 5.75 4.45
C CYS A 122 -42.55 5.26 5.81
N SER A 123 -42.74 3.96 5.92
CA SER A 123 -42.87 3.25 7.19
C SER A 123 -41.88 2.10 7.13
N ILE A 124 -40.70 2.34 7.69
CA ILE A 124 -39.65 1.34 7.92
C ILE A 124 -40.33 0.03 8.36
N PRO A 125 -40.24 -1.07 7.61
CA PRO A 125 -40.63 -2.36 8.14
C PRO A 125 -39.56 -2.71 9.17
N ARG A 126 -39.80 -2.31 10.42
CA ARG A 126 -39.13 -2.87 11.59
C ARG A 126 -39.38 -4.36 11.54
N CYS A 127 -38.33 -5.11 11.25
CA CYS A 127 -38.04 -6.42 11.85
C CYS A 127 -39.24 -7.35 12.05
N VAL A 128 -40.03 -7.64 11.03
CA VAL A 128 -40.93 -8.79 11.08
C VAL A 128 -40.94 -9.45 9.70
N ALA A 129 -40.16 -10.52 9.56
CA ALA A 129 -40.36 -11.50 8.52
C ALA A 129 -40.03 -12.89 9.11
N PRO A 130 -40.84 -13.90 8.76
CA PRO A 130 -41.07 -15.11 9.53
C PRO A 130 -39.82 -15.98 9.59
N GLU A 131 -39.85 -16.92 10.53
CA GLU A 131 -38.97 -18.07 10.70
C GLU A 131 -38.40 -18.56 9.34
N CYS A 132 -37.25 -18.01 8.96
CA CYS A 132 -36.51 -18.41 7.78
C CYS A 132 -35.37 -19.26 8.29
N ASP A 133 -35.31 -20.51 7.81
CA ASP A 133 -34.12 -21.34 7.98
C ASP A 133 -32.87 -20.50 7.65
N PRO A 134 -31.81 -20.58 8.47
CA PRO A 134 -30.60 -19.82 8.21
C PRO A 134 -30.10 -20.17 6.80
N PRO A 135 -29.85 -19.17 5.93
CA PRO A 135 -29.35 -19.44 4.59
C PRO A 135 -28.05 -20.26 4.73
N PRO A 136 -27.84 -21.26 3.86
CA PRO A 136 -26.68 -22.14 3.95
C PRO A 136 -25.42 -21.29 3.98
N ARG A 137 -24.60 -21.50 5.02
CA ARG A 137 -23.38 -20.74 5.25
C ARG A 137 -22.46 -20.89 4.04
N ASP A 138 -22.37 -19.83 3.24
CA ASP A 138 -21.50 -19.81 2.06
C ASP A 138 -20.04 -19.92 2.52
N ARG A 139 -19.44 -21.09 2.28
CA ARG A 139 -18.05 -21.40 2.65
C ARG A 139 -17.08 -20.40 2.02
N THR A 140 -17.40 -19.88 0.84
CA THR A 140 -16.56 -18.91 0.12
C THR A 140 -16.62 -17.52 0.75
N ALA A 141 -17.79 -17.11 1.26
CA ALA A 141 -17.97 -15.87 2.02
C ALA A 141 -17.18 -15.90 3.34
N VAL A 142 -17.22 -17.02 4.06
CA VAL A 142 -16.48 -17.16 5.32
C VAL A 142 -14.97 -17.21 5.08
N ALA A 143 -14.51 -17.92 4.04
CA ALA A 143 -13.09 -17.95 3.69
C ALA A 143 -12.56 -16.56 3.29
N SER A 144 -13.30 -15.80 2.48
CA SER A 144 -12.93 -14.44 2.10
C SER A 144 -12.95 -13.48 3.30
N ALA A 145 -13.92 -13.59 4.21
CA ALA A 145 -13.94 -12.88 5.48
C ALA A 145 -12.68 -13.13 6.32
N ILE A 146 -12.27 -14.40 6.47
CA ILE A 146 -11.05 -14.75 7.22
C ILE A 146 -9.81 -14.12 6.57
N LEU A 147 -9.67 -14.20 5.24
CA LEU A 147 -8.53 -13.63 4.51
C LEU A 147 -8.48 -12.10 4.64
N ILE A 148 -9.61 -11.42 4.49
CA ILE A 148 -9.70 -9.96 4.69
C ILE A 148 -9.34 -9.61 6.14
N GLY A 149 -9.92 -10.31 7.11
CA GLY A 149 -9.67 -10.08 8.53
C GLY A 149 -8.20 -10.25 8.89
N PHE A 150 -7.55 -11.31 8.39
CA PHE A 150 -6.12 -11.55 8.60
C PHE A 150 -5.24 -10.43 7.99
N TYR A 151 -5.54 -10.02 6.75
CA TYR A 151 -4.82 -8.93 6.09
C TYR A 151 -4.97 -7.61 6.85
N VAL A 152 -6.21 -7.27 7.24
CA VAL A 152 -6.52 -6.05 7.99
C VAL A 152 -5.82 -6.05 9.35
N LEU A 153 -5.86 -7.17 10.08
CA LEU A 153 -5.21 -7.28 11.39
C LEU A 153 -3.69 -7.09 11.30
N THR A 154 -3.04 -7.74 10.33
CA THR A 154 -1.59 -7.62 10.12
C THR A 154 -1.19 -6.18 9.82
N ASN A 155 -1.96 -5.49 8.97
CA ASN A 155 -1.69 -4.08 8.65
C ASN A 155 -2.05 -3.14 9.81
N ALA A 156 -3.12 -3.40 10.55
CA ALA A 156 -3.51 -2.60 11.71
C ALA A 156 -2.43 -2.63 12.81
N VAL A 157 -1.85 -3.82 13.07
CA VAL A 157 -0.70 -3.96 13.99
C VAL A 157 0.48 -3.13 13.49
N ARG A 158 0.81 -3.20 12.20
CA ARG A 158 1.88 -2.39 11.58
C ARG A 158 1.62 -0.89 11.72
N GLU A 159 0.40 -0.41 11.47
CA GLU A 159 0.08 1.01 11.62
C GLU A 159 0.09 1.45 13.08
N LEU A 160 -0.34 0.59 14.01
CA LEU A 160 -0.28 0.87 15.44
C LEU A 160 1.18 1.07 15.90
N PHE A 161 2.10 0.22 15.43
CA PHE A 161 3.54 0.41 15.67
C PHE A 161 4.05 1.76 15.12
N GLN A 162 3.62 2.16 13.92
CA GLN A 162 4.01 3.45 13.33
C GLN A 162 3.43 4.64 14.10
N LEU A 163 2.18 4.52 14.55
CA LEU A 163 1.51 5.53 15.37
C LEU A 163 2.20 5.71 16.72
N PHE A 164 2.67 4.63 17.34
CA PHE A 164 3.47 4.74 18.58
C PHE A 164 4.80 5.46 18.35
N GLN A 165 5.49 5.21 17.22
CA GLN A 165 6.76 5.87 16.93
C GLN A 165 6.61 7.35 16.53
N LYS A 166 5.64 7.66 15.65
CA LYS A 166 5.45 8.99 15.05
C LYS A 166 4.39 9.85 15.76
N LYS A 167 3.68 9.29 16.76
CA LYS A 167 2.63 9.96 17.56
C LYS A 167 1.52 10.57 16.69
N TRP A 168 0.94 11.69 17.13
CA TRP A 168 -0.16 12.40 16.47
C TRP A 168 0.17 12.93 15.08
N ALA A 169 1.44 13.22 14.79
CA ALA A 169 1.86 13.66 13.46
C ALA A 169 1.57 12.62 12.37
N TYR A 170 1.47 11.34 12.74
CA TYR A 170 1.13 10.25 11.83
C TYR A 170 -0.28 10.36 11.24
N LEU A 171 -1.26 10.80 12.03
CA LEU A 171 -2.67 10.88 11.60
C LEU A 171 -2.96 12.12 10.75
N LEU A 172 -2.07 13.12 10.78
CA LEU A 172 -2.18 14.32 9.94
C LEU A 172 -1.79 14.03 8.48
N ASP A 173 -1.04 12.95 8.23
CA ASP A 173 -0.73 12.51 6.88
C ASP A 173 -1.97 11.90 6.22
N PRO A 174 -2.52 12.49 5.14
CA PRO A 174 -3.77 12.06 4.54
C PRO A 174 -3.72 10.62 4.01
N SER A 175 -2.57 10.15 3.54
CA SER A 175 -2.37 8.77 3.07
C SER A 175 -2.52 7.74 4.20
N ASN A 176 -2.06 8.08 5.41
CA ASN A 176 -2.15 7.19 6.56
C ASN A 176 -3.59 7.18 7.10
N PHE A 177 -4.22 8.35 7.15
CA PHE A 177 -5.63 8.48 7.55
C PHE A 177 -6.56 7.64 6.66
N VAL A 178 -6.40 7.74 5.33
CA VAL A 178 -7.16 6.92 4.37
C VAL A 178 -6.97 5.42 4.62
N SER A 179 -5.74 4.99 4.93
CA SER A 179 -5.43 3.58 5.21
C SER A 179 -6.10 3.10 6.51
N VAL A 180 -6.09 3.91 7.56
CA VAL A 180 -6.79 3.61 8.82
C VAL A 180 -8.31 3.50 8.59
N CYS A 181 -8.92 4.47 7.90
CA CYS A 181 -10.35 4.41 7.56
C CYS A 181 -10.71 3.16 6.75
N LEU A 182 -9.87 2.77 5.78
CA LEU A 182 -10.05 1.55 5.01
C LEU A 182 -10.03 0.31 5.90
N TYR A 183 -9.04 0.18 6.78
CA TYR A 183 -8.92 -0.98 7.68
C TYR A 183 -10.09 -1.06 8.66
N THR A 184 -10.52 0.07 9.21
CA THR A 184 -11.69 0.13 10.09
C THR A 184 -12.97 -0.25 9.35
N ALA A 185 -13.22 0.29 8.15
CA ALA A 185 -14.41 -0.04 7.36
C ALA A 185 -14.42 -1.52 6.93
N ALA A 186 -13.28 -2.05 6.49
CA ALA A 186 -13.13 -3.45 6.10
C ALA A 186 -13.32 -4.41 7.28
N LEU A 187 -12.85 -4.04 8.49
CA LEU A 187 -13.09 -4.81 9.70
C LEU A 187 -14.58 -4.87 10.05
N LEU A 188 -15.25 -3.71 10.09
CA LEU A 188 -16.69 -3.63 10.38
C LEU A 188 -17.54 -4.41 9.36
N MET A 189 -17.14 -4.41 8.10
CA MET A 189 -17.80 -5.18 7.03
C MET A 189 -17.73 -6.69 7.27
N VAL A 190 -16.62 -7.20 7.81
CA VAL A 190 -16.32 -8.63 7.94
C VAL A 190 -16.75 -9.22 9.29
N LEU A 191 -16.85 -8.40 10.34
CA LEU A 191 -17.22 -8.85 11.70
C LEU A 191 -18.48 -9.72 11.77
N PRO A 192 -19.61 -9.38 11.12
CA PRO A 192 -20.81 -10.21 11.18
C PRO A 192 -20.64 -11.61 10.56
N ALA A 193 -19.71 -11.75 9.60
CA ALA A 193 -19.42 -13.04 8.96
C ALA A 193 -18.49 -13.93 9.80
N LEU A 194 -17.63 -13.34 10.66
CA LEU A 194 -16.71 -14.06 11.53
C LEU A 194 -17.33 -14.43 12.88
N PHE A 195 -18.14 -13.53 13.44
CA PHE A 195 -18.81 -13.71 14.74
C PHE A 195 -20.32 -13.59 14.55
N PRO A 196 -20.99 -14.64 14.02
CA PRO A 196 -22.44 -14.65 13.96
C PRO A 196 -23.00 -14.65 15.38
N SER A 197 -23.50 -13.49 15.83
CA SER A 197 -24.15 -13.36 17.15
C SER A 197 -25.47 -14.13 17.15
N GLY A 198 -25.79 -14.81 18.27
CA GLY A 198 -27.06 -15.50 18.48
C GLY A 198 -28.30 -14.60 18.41
N ASN A 199 -28.12 -13.28 18.58
CA ASN A 199 -29.16 -12.27 18.33
C ASN A 199 -29.22 -11.78 16.86
N GLY A 200 -28.64 -12.57 15.94
CA GLY A 200 -29.09 -12.84 14.58
C GLY A 200 -29.05 -11.75 13.50
N ARG A 201 -29.16 -10.45 13.83
CA ARG A 201 -29.49 -9.44 12.79
C ARG A 201 -29.06 -8.02 13.12
N GLY A 202 -27.97 -7.84 13.86
CA GLY A 202 -27.41 -6.53 14.17
C GLY A 202 -26.80 -5.84 12.94
N CYS A 203 -27.58 -4.94 12.33
CA CYS A 203 -27.15 -3.89 11.39
C CYS A 203 -26.64 -4.36 10.00
N ALA A 204 -27.45 -5.12 9.25
CA ALA A 204 -27.18 -5.40 7.83
C ALA A 204 -26.97 -4.11 7.00
N ASP A 205 -27.71 -3.05 7.32
CA ASP A 205 -27.56 -1.73 6.68
C ASP A 205 -26.20 -1.07 6.98
N LEU A 206 -25.71 -1.21 8.21
CA LEU A 206 -24.38 -0.75 8.60
C LEU A 206 -23.29 -1.58 7.92
N GLN A 207 -23.48 -2.90 7.84
CA GLN A 207 -22.55 -3.79 7.14
C GLN A 207 -22.44 -3.41 5.67
N LEU A 208 -23.56 -3.13 5.00
CA LEU A 208 -23.59 -2.70 3.60
C LEU A 208 -23.00 -1.30 3.40
N SER A 209 -23.26 -0.37 4.32
CA SER A 209 -22.67 0.97 4.32
C SER A 209 -21.14 0.92 4.52
N CYS A 210 -20.67 0.09 5.45
CA CYS A 210 -19.24 -0.15 5.64
C CYS A 210 -18.61 -0.83 4.42
N ALA A 211 -19.34 -1.72 3.74
CA ALA A 211 -18.87 -2.38 2.54
C ALA A 211 -18.64 -1.40 1.38
N SER A 212 -19.57 -0.46 1.14
CA SER A 212 -19.41 0.54 0.08
C SER A 212 -18.21 1.46 0.36
N VAL A 213 -18.06 1.92 1.60
CA VAL A 213 -16.92 2.73 2.05
C VAL A 213 -15.60 1.96 1.91
N ALA A 214 -15.56 0.68 2.32
CA ALA A 214 -14.36 -0.15 2.22
C ALA A 214 -13.94 -0.36 0.76
N VAL A 215 -14.89 -0.68 -0.14
CA VAL A 215 -14.58 -0.83 -1.57
C VAL A 215 -14.08 0.49 -2.15
N PHE A 216 -14.78 1.60 -1.92
CA PHE A 216 -14.35 2.91 -2.40
C PHE A 216 -12.94 3.28 -1.93
N LEU A 217 -12.69 3.19 -0.62
CA LEU A 217 -11.39 3.53 -0.04
C LEU A 217 -10.29 2.56 -0.52
N SER A 218 -10.60 1.30 -0.79
CA SER A 218 -9.61 0.33 -1.30
C SER A 218 -9.13 0.67 -2.71
N TRP A 219 -10.05 1.11 -3.60
CA TRP A 219 -9.69 1.60 -4.93
C TRP A 219 -8.97 2.95 -4.85
N PHE A 220 -9.43 3.85 -3.99
CA PHE A 220 -8.77 5.14 -3.79
C PHE A 220 -7.33 4.97 -3.27
N ASN A 221 -7.11 4.08 -2.30
CA ASN A 221 -5.77 3.80 -1.77
C ASN A 221 -4.86 3.09 -2.79
N LEU A 222 -5.42 2.31 -3.74
CA LEU A 222 -4.65 1.84 -4.89
C LEU A 222 -4.12 3.01 -5.72
N LEU A 223 -4.99 3.97 -6.04
CA LEU A 223 -4.62 5.16 -6.81
C LEU A 223 -3.54 5.98 -6.09
N LEU A 224 -3.66 6.18 -4.78
CA LEU A 224 -2.62 6.84 -3.98
C LEU A 224 -1.27 6.11 -4.08
N ASN A 225 -1.30 4.77 -3.96
CA ASN A 225 -0.10 3.94 -4.06
C ASN A 225 0.58 4.01 -5.43
N LEU A 226 -0.18 4.23 -6.51
CA LEU A 226 0.32 4.41 -7.86
C LEU A 226 0.83 5.85 -8.09
N LEU A 227 0.05 6.86 -7.69
CA LEU A 227 0.34 8.28 -7.91
C LEU A 227 1.59 8.74 -7.16
N LEU A 228 1.73 8.38 -5.87
CA LEU A 228 2.87 8.81 -5.05
C LEU A 228 4.21 8.36 -5.65
N LYS A 229 4.22 7.23 -6.37
CA LYS A 229 5.42 6.61 -6.94
C LYS A 229 5.62 6.94 -8.42
N LEU A 230 4.55 7.27 -9.15
CA LEU A 230 4.64 7.90 -10.48
C LEU A 230 5.24 9.30 -10.37
N VAL A 231 4.81 10.09 -9.39
CA VAL A 231 5.39 11.42 -9.12
C VAL A 231 6.86 11.30 -8.73
N TYR A 232 7.23 10.30 -7.91
CA TYR A 232 8.63 10.04 -7.58
C TYR A 232 9.48 9.65 -8.80
N ASN A 233 8.96 8.81 -9.72
CA ASN A 233 9.65 8.49 -10.97
C ASN A 233 9.65 9.64 -11.99
N PHE A 234 8.63 10.51 -11.99
CA PHE A 234 8.53 11.64 -12.89
C PHE A 234 9.47 12.78 -12.46
N LEU A 235 9.57 13.08 -11.16
CA LEU A 235 10.56 14.01 -10.60
C LEU A 235 12.00 13.54 -10.78
N LEU A 236 12.22 12.25 -11.02
CA LEU A 236 13.54 11.69 -11.36
C LEU A 236 13.84 11.68 -12.88
N ASN A 237 12.86 12.01 -13.72
CA ASN A 237 13.03 12.02 -15.18
C ASN A 237 12.81 13.41 -15.82
N VAL A 238 12.55 14.45 -15.02
CA VAL A 238 12.60 15.87 -15.40
C VAL A 238 13.88 16.48 -14.84
#